data_AF-A0A3Q3VRH0-F1
#
_entry.id   AF-A0A3Q3VRH0-F1
#
_cell.length_a   1.000
_cell.length_b   1.000
_cell.length_c   1.000
_cell.angle_alpha   90.00
_cell.angle_beta   90.00
_cell.angle_gamma   90.00
#
_symmetry.space_group_name_H-M   'P 1'
#
loop_
_entity.id
_entity.type
_entity.pdbx_description
1 polymer ?
#
loop_
_entity_poly.entity_id
_entity_poly.type
_entity_poly.pdbx_seq_one_letter_code
_entity_poly.pdbx_strand_id
1 'polypeptide(L)' 'MEAVPRMPMIWLDLKEAGEFQFSSSVRQFILKNYGENPDNYNEQLKKLETLRKMCIWI' A
#
# COMPACT_ATOMS: atom_id res chain seq x y z
N MET A 1 9.50 -15.17 -44.25
CA MET A 1 10.13 -14.23 -43.30
C MET A 1 10.34 -15.01 -42.02
N GLU A 2 11.56 -15.48 -41.79
CA GLU A 2 11.95 -16.01 -40.48
C GLU A 2 11.80 -14.90 -39.43
N ALA A 3 11.41 -15.28 -38.22
CA ALA A 3 10.97 -14.35 -37.18
C ALA A 3 12.02 -13.26 -36.89
N VAL A 4 11.60 -12.00 -36.98
CA VAL A 4 12.46 -10.84 -36.72
C VAL A 4 12.97 -10.90 -35.26
N PRO A 5 14.28 -10.68 -35.01
CA PRO A 5 14.82 -10.63 -33.65
C PRO A 5 14.09 -9.59 -32.81
N ARG A 6 13.69 -9.96 -31.57
CA ARG A 6 13.01 -9.01 -30.68
C ARG A 6 13.99 -7.93 -30.23
N MET A 7 13.60 -6.67 -30.36
CA MET A 7 14.38 -5.54 -29.87
C MET A 7 14.31 -5.46 -28.34
N PRO A 8 15.37 -4.96 -27.66
CA PRO A 8 15.36 -4.75 -26.22
C PRO A 8 14.36 -3.65 -25.85
N MET A 9 13.66 -3.86 -24.73
CA MET A 9 12.68 -2.91 -24.19
C MET A 9 13.34 -2.04 -23.12
N ILE A 10 12.90 -0.79 -23.03
CA ILE A 10 13.25 0.09 -21.92
C ILE A 10 12.40 -0.29 -20.70
N TRP A 11 13.02 -0.39 -19.53
CA TRP A 11 12.32 -0.51 -18.24
C TRP A 11 12.69 0.66 -17.33
N LEU A 12 11.86 0.88 -16.31
CA LEU A 12 12.08 1.91 -15.30
C LEU A 12 12.20 1.24 -13.93
N ASP A 13 13.00 1.86 -13.06
CA ASP A 13 13.12 1.43 -11.67
C ASP A 13 11.90 1.89 -10.86
N LEU A 14 11.49 1.07 -9.90
CA LEU A 14 10.43 1.42 -8.96
C LEU A 14 10.94 2.43 -7.93
N LYS A 15 10.04 3.28 -7.44
CA LYS A 15 10.37 4.30 -6.45
C LYS A 15 10.41 3.68 -5.05
N GLU A 16 11.39 4.09 -4.25
CA GLU A 16 11.44 3.74 -2.84
C GLU A 16 10.31 4.43 -2.06
N ALA A 17 9.58 3.66 -1.28
CA ALA A 17 8.54 4.18 -0.40
C ALA A 17 9.06 4.30 1.04
N GLY A 18 8.91 5.49 1.63
CA GLY A 18 9.25 5.74 3.02
C GLY A 18 8.17 5.28 4.02
N GLU A 19 8.33 5.67 5.28
CA GLU A 19 7.36 5.40 6.34
C GLU A 19 6.08 6.23 6.17
N PHE A 20 4.92 5.66 6.52
CA PHE A 20 3.62 6.32 6.37
C PHE A 20 2.68 5.79 7.46
N GLN A 21 2.41 6.60 8.47
CA GLN A 21 1.67 6.21 9.66
C GLN A 21 0.19 6.61 9.50
N PHE A 22 -0.63 5.75 8.90
CA PHE A 22 -2.06 6.03 8.68
C PHE A 22 -2.97 5.59 9.83
N SER A 23 -2.51 4.65 10.66
CA SER A 23 -3.33 4.05 11.73
C SER A 23 -3.91 5.09 12.70
N SER A 24 -3.10 6.04 13.17
CA SER A 24 -3.54 7.08 14.10
C SER A 24 -4.58 8.02 13.48
N SER A 25 -4.36 8.44 12.23
CA SER A 25 -5.27 9.34 11.51
C SER A 25 -6.62 8.70 11.24
N VAL A 26 -6.64 7.41 10.85
CA VAL A 26 -7.89 6.67 10.60
C VAL A 26 -8.68 6.46 11.89
N ARG A 27 -8.01 6.14 13.01
CA ARG A 27 -8.68 6.01 14.31
C ARG A 27 -9.35 7.32 14.74
N GLN A 28 -8.67 8.46 14.59
CA GLN A 28 -9.28 9.76 14.88
C GLN A 28 -10.45 10.07 13.94
N PHE A 29 -10.34 9.70 12.67
CA PHE A 29 -11.40 9.89 11.69
C PHE A 29 -12.66 9.09 12.05
N ILE A 30 -12.51 7.82 12.44
CA ILE A 30 -13.63 6.96 12.85
C ILE A 30 -14.32 7.54 14.08
N LEU A 31 -13.54 7.89 15.10
CA LEU A 31 -14.08 8.46 16.33
C LEU A 31 -14.84 9.78 16.07
N LYS A 32 -14.28 10.66 15.24
CA LYS A 32 -14.85 11.99 14.97
C LYS A 32 -16.07 11.96 14.05
N ASN A 33 -16.09 11.09 13.04
CA ASN A 33 -17.13 11.11 12.00
C ASN A 33 -18.22 10.05 12.22
N TYR A 34 -17.89 8.91 12.82
CA TYR A 34 -18.81 7.79 13.02
C TYR A 34 -19.21 7.60 14.48
N GLY A 35 -18.44 8.14 15.44
CA GLY A 35 -18.69 7.93 16.87
C GLY A 35 -18.52 6.47 17.31
N GLU A 36 -17.91 5.63 16.45
CA GLU A 36 -17.67 4.22 16.71
C GLU A 36 -16.35 4.02 17.46
N ASN A 37 -16.19 2.85 18.08
CA ASN A 37 -14.93 2.50 18.70
C ASN A 37 -13.86 2.25 17.61
N PRO A 38 -12.78 3.06 17.56
CA PRO A 38 -11.70 2.88 16.59
C PRO A 38 -11.00 1.51 16.69
N ASP A 39 -11.12 0.81 17.82
CA ASP A 39 -10.52 -0.52 18.00
C ASP A 39 -11.18 -1.61 17.15
N ASN A 40 -12.44 -1.43 16.75
CA ASN A 40 -13.14 -2.37 15.87
C ASN A 40 -12.49 -2.52 14.49
N TYR A 41 -11.65 -1.55 14.10
CA TYR A 41 -10.98 -1.50 12.81
C TYR A 41 -9.50 -1.91 12.88
N ASN A 42 -9.01 -2.30 14.06
CA ASN A 42 -7.59 -2.63 14.26
C ASN A 42 -7.12 -3.81 13.40
N GLU A 43 -7.97 -4.80 13.17
CA GLU A 43 -7.63 -5.96 12.34
C GLU A 43 -7.47 -5.56 10.87
N GLN A 44 -8.36 -4.70 10.38
CA GLN A 44 -8.39 -4.16 9.03
C GLN A 44 -7.18 -3.24 8.80
N LEU A 45 -6.84 -2.39 9.77
CA LEU A 45 -5.64 -1.57 9.74
C LEU A 45 -4.37 -2.43 9.68
N LYS A 46 -4.31 -3.51 10.46
CA LYS A 46 -3.18 -4.46 10.42
C LYS A 46 -3.05 -5.17 9.07
N LYS A 47 -4.18 -5.57 8.46
CA LYS A 47 -4.18 -6.16 7.11
C LYS A 47 -3.67 -5.17 6.06
N LEU A 48 -4.10 -3.91 6.15
CA LEU A 48 -3.64 -2.86 5.23
C LEU A 48 -2.16 -2.55 5.38
N GLU A 49 -1.65 -2.49 6.62
CA GLU A 49 -0.23 -2.30 6.91
C GLU A 49 0.61 -3.46 6.34
N THR A 50 0.10 -4.69 6.46
CA THR A 50 0.73 -5.89 5.91
C THR A 50 0.77 -5.85 4.38
N LEU A 51 -0.35 -5.50 3.75
CA LEU A 51 -0.44 -5.36 2.28
C LEU A 51 0.52 -4.30 1.76
N ARG A 52 0.58 -3.15 2.44
CA ARG A 52 1.51 -2.08 2.07
C ARG A 52 2.96 -2.55 2.14
N LYS A 53 3.35 -3.24 3.22
CA LYS A 53 4.70 -3.80 3.33
C LYS A 53 5.00 -4.75 2.18
N MET A 54 4.05 -5.61 1.81
CA MET A 54 4.23 -6.48 0.64
C MET A 54 4.44 -5.69 -0.66
N CYS A 55 3.65 -4.65 -0.91
CA CYS A 55 3.78 -3.84 -2.14
C CYS A 55 5.06 -2.99 -2.21
N ILE A 56 5.66 -2.63 -1.07
CA ILE A 56 6.91 -1.86 -1.03
C ILE A 56 8.13 -2.77 -1.22
N TRP A 57 8.02 -4.04 -0.83
CA TRP A 57 9.10 -5.02 -0.96
C TRP A 57 9.24 -5.64 -2.36
N ILE A 58 8.31 -5.36 -3.28
CA ILE A 58 8.33 -5.80 -4.69
C ILE A 58 8.92 -4.69 -5.55
#